data_AF-A0A7C0UMK7-F1
#
_entry.id   AF-A0A7C0UMK7-F1
#
_cell.length_a   1.000
_cell.length_b   1.000
_cell.length_c   1.000
_cell.angle_alpha   90.00
_cell.angle_beta   90.00
_cell.angle_gamma   90.00
#
_symmetry.space_group_name_H-M   'P 1'
#
loop_
_entity.id
_entity.type
_entity.pdbx_description
1 polymer ?
#
loop_
_entity_poly.entity_id
_entity_poly.type
_entity_poly.pdbx_seq_one_letter_code
_entity_poly.pdbx_strand_id
1 'polypeptide(L)'
;MPKYFGLEIMMNMIQLFKEIKKQLKFGCVITEKLSKMDRLDIDNILKVDELNSELEFEQATAILGKLRWMVKEDNSLEPIRQRLLELIEKYEAKNWGNESEITYEQIKESDLAEKIVNAEIYFIQKRKERIKEKLKENGMNQKDLGKILGHRPNYMSELMNGVRPFSRDDIVIIHRLFDIDFNDLIPPFLKKEVTNHIKMTLGKLKNAKARLKYKDLEAV
;
A
#
# COMPACT_ATOMS: atom_id res chain seq x y z
N MET A 1 -48.86 -18.15 -35.75
CA MET A 1 -48.94 -17.20 -34.61
C MET A 1 -47.55 -17.04 -33.98
N PRO A 2 -46.84 -15.92 -34.16
CA PRO A 2 -45.57 -15.66 -33.49
C PRO A 2 -45.76 -14.50 -32.49
N LYS A 3 -46.19 -14.78 -31.26
CA LYS A 3 -46.32 -13.75 -30.20
C LYS A 3 -45.48 -14.04 -28.95
N TYR A 4 -44.73 -15.14 -28.91
CA TYR A 4 -43.98 -15.55 -27.72
C TYR A 4 -42.45 -15.39 -27.83
N PHE A 5 -41.90 -15.22 -29.04
CA PHE A 5 -40.44 -15.11 -29.24
C PHE A 5 -39.82 -13.81 -28.72
N GLY A 6 -40.55 -12.68 -28.76
CA GLY A 6 -40.02 -11.38 -28.35
C GLY A 6 -39.90 -11.18 -26.85
N LEU A 7 -40.80 -11.76 -26.06
CA LEU A 7 -40.81 -11.65 -24.60
C LEU A 7 -39.67 -12.43 -23.95
N GLU A 8 -39.33 -13.60 -24.51
CA GLU A 8 -38.25 -14.46 -24.02
C GLU A 8 -36.87 -13.83 -24.26
N ILE A 9 -36.69 -13.19 -25.43
CA ILE A 9 -35.46 -12.42 -25.75
C ILE A 9 -35.33 -11.21 -24.81
N MET A 10 -36.42 -10.49 -24.54
CA MET A 10 -36.42 -9.38 -23.58
C MET A 10 -36.09 -9.83 -22.15
N MET A 11 -36.66 -10.94 -21.68
CA MET A 11 -36.37 -11.50 -20.35
C MET A 11 -34.92 -11.94 -20.22
N ASN A 12 -34.36 -12.58 -21.24
CA ASN A 12 -32.95 -12.97 -21.27
C ASN A 12 -32.01 -11.75 -21.28
N MET A 13 -32.34 -10.69 -22.03
CA MET A 13 -31.59 -9.45 -21.99
C MET A 13 -31.63 -8.78 -20.61
N ILE A 14 -32.79 -8.72 -19.96
CA ILE A 14 -32.93 -8.14 -18.62
C ILE A 14 -32.09 -8.93 -17.61
N GLN A 15 -32.08 -10.26 -17.71
CA GLN A 15 -31.28 -11.11 -16.84
C GLN A 15 -29.78 -10.93 -17.09
N LEU A 16 -29.36 -10.84 -18.35
CA LEU A 16 -27.98 -10.53 -18.71
C LEU A 16 -27.55 -9.16 -18.17
N PHE A 17 -28.42 -8.14 -18.27
CA PHE A 17 -28.15 -6.80 -17.75
C PHE A 17 -28.05 -6.77 -16.23
N LYS A 18 -28.89 -7.54 -15.52
CA LYS A 18 -28.81 -7.71 -14.07
C LYS A 18 -27.50 -8.39 -13.66
N GLU A 19 -27.07 -9.42 -14.38
CA GLU A 19 -25.81 -10.11 -14.09
C GLU A 19 -24.60 -9.23 -14.40
N ILE A 20 -24.61 -8.47 -15.51
CA ILE A 20 -23.58 -7.47 -15.83
C ILE A 20 -23.52 -6.39 -14.75
N LYS A 21 -24.68 -5.85 -14.31
CA LYS A 21 -24.73 -4.82 -13.26
C LYS A 21 -24.24 -5.37 -11.91
N LYS A 22 -24.52 -6.65 -11.61
CA LYS A 22 -24.02 -7.35 -10.43
C LYS A 22 -22.51 -7.60 -10.52
N GLN A 23 -21.99 -7.99 -11.68
CA GLN A 23 -20.55 -8.15 -11.92
C GLN A 23 -19.80 -6.81 -11.88
N LEU A 24 -20.38 -5.73 -12.43
CA LEU A 24 -19.85 -4.37 -12.30
C LEU A 24 -19.87 -3.89 -10.85
N LYS A 25 -20.95 -4.17 -10.09
CA LYS A 25 -21.03 -3.82 -8.67
C LYS A 25 -20.04 -4.62 -7.83
N PHE A 26 -19.85 -5.91 -8.10
CA PHE A 26 -18.82 -6.74 -7.47
C PHE A 26 -17.41 -6.26 -7.86
N GLY A 27 -17.18 -5.94 -9.13
CA GLY A 27 -15.92 -5.34 -9.59
C GLY A 27 -15.63 -4.02 -8.90
N CYS A 28 -16.62 -3.14 -8.78
CA CYS A 28 -16.53 -1.85 -8.10
C CYS A 28 -16.27 -1.99 -6.58
N VAL A 29 -16.96 -2.93 -5.91
CA VAL A 29 -16.72 -3.23 -4.48
C VAL A 29 -15.35 -3.88 -4.26
N ILE A 30 -14.89 -4.72 -5.20
CA ILE A 30 -13.56 -5.31 -5.17
C ILE A 30 -12.51 -4.22 -5.38
N THR A 31 -12.72 -3.27 -6.30
CA THR A 31 -11.83 -2.13 -6.48
C THR A 31 -11.84 -1.19 -5.28
N GLU A 32 -12.98 -0.91 -4.64
CA GLU A 32 -13.02 -0.11 -3.40
C GLU A 32 -12.37 -0.80 -2.20
N LYS A 33 -12.50 -2.14 -2.07
CA LYS A 33 -11.84 -2.92 -1.01
C LYS A 33 -10.35 -3.14 -1.25
N LEU A 34 -9.92 -3.28 -2.51
CA LEU A 34 -8.51 -3.38 -2.90
C LEU A 34 -7.84 -1.99 -2.98
N SER A 35 -8.61 -0.93 -3.22
CA SER A 35 -8.20 0.48 -3.17
C SER A 35 -8.49 1.13 -1.83
N LYS A 36 -8.51 0.36 -0.73
CA LYS A 36 -7.98 0.93 0.52
C LYS A 36 -6.52 1.24 0.24
N MET A 37 -6.31 2.41 -0.38
CA MET A 37 -5.11 3.22 -0.27
C MET A 37 -4.67 3.10 1.17
N ASP A 38 -3.37 2.95 1.37
CA ASP A 38 -2.83 2.97 2.71
C ASP A 38 -3.48 4.14 3.48
N ARG A 39 -4.14 3.86 4.62
CA ARG A 39 -4.83 4.93 5.36
C ARG A 39 -3.83 6.01 5.76
N LEU A 40 -2.57 5.60 5.89
CA LEU A 40 -1.41 6.41 6.21
C LEU A 40 -0.63 6.86 4.97
N ASP A 41 -1.19 6.77 3.75
CA ASP A 41 -0.65 7.50 2.61
C ASP A 41 -0.70 9.00 2.92
N ILE A 42 0.33 9.73 2.50
CA ILE A 42 0.54 11.12 2.85
C ILE A 42 -0.64 12.02 2.45
N ASP A 43 -1.38 11.66 1.39
CA ASP A 43 -2.61 12.34 0.95
C ASP A 43 -3.83 12.13 1.87
N ASN A 44 -3.77 11.08 2.69
CA ASN A 44 -4.87 10.64 3.54
C ASN A 44 -4.63 10.95 5.02
N ILE A 45 -3.38 11.15 5.45
CA ILE A 45 -3.02 11.40 6.87
C ILE A 45 -3.87 12.51 7.50
N LEU A 46 -4.11 13.61 6.77
CA LEU A 46 -4.91 14.73 7.28
C LEU A 46 -6.38 14.38 7.54
N LYS A 47 -6.86 13.27 6.97
CA LYS A 47 -8.24 12.75 7.12
C LYS A 47 -8.34 11.60 8.12
N VAL A 48 -7.22 11.15 8.69
CA VAL A 48 -7.20 10.08 9.68
C VAL A 48 -7.53 10.67 11.05
N ASP A 49 -8.58 10.14 11.69
CA ASP A 49 -9.00 10.59 13.03
C ASP A 49 -8.24 9.89 14.16
N GLU A 50 -7.87 8.63 13.96
CA GLU A 50 -7.13 7.81 14.92
C GLU A 50 -6.42 6.62 14.25
N LEU A 51 -5.37 6.16 14.94
CA LEU A 51 -4.64 4.92 14.64
C LEU A 51 -5.37 3.75 15.33
N ASN A 52 -5.66 2.71 14.57
CA ASN A 52 -6.53 1.61 15.00
C ASN A 52 -5.77 0.33 15.38
N SER A 53 -4.47 0.28 15.14
CA SER A 53 -3.66 -0.91 15.40
C SER A 53 -2.20 -0.55 15.57
N GLU A 54 -1.48 -1.48 16.19
CA GLU A 54 -0.03 -1.38 16.38
C GLU A 54 0.73 -1.28 15.05
N LEU A 55 0.23 -1.92 14.00
CA LEU A 55 0.80 -1.78 12.66
C LEU A 55 0.65 -0.35 12.12
N GLU A 56 -0.51 0.28 12.30
CA GLU A 56 -0.73 1.67 11.90
C GLU A 56 0.13 2.63 12.73
N PHE A 57 0.35 2.31 14.02
CA PHE A 57 1.25 3.05 14.89
C PHE A 57 2.70 3.01 14.39
N GLU A 58 3.25 1.82 14.14
CA GLU A 58 4.61 1.66 13.64
C GLU A 58 4.80 2.30 12.26
N GLN A 59 3.82 2.17 11.36
CA GLN A 59 3.84 2.83 10.05
C GLN A 59 3.83 4.36 10.18
N ALA A 60 3.00 4.92 11.06
CA ALA A 60 2.94 6.35 11.33
C ALA A 60 4.28 6.87 11.85
N THR A 61 4.89 6.16 12.81
CA THR A 61 6.22 6.48 13.37
C THR A 61 7.31 6.43 12.30
N ALA A 62 7.29 5.42 11.42
CA ALA A 62 8.23 5.31 10.31
C ALA A 62 8.09 6.48 9.31
N ILE A 63 6.87 6.89 8.96
CA ILE A 63 6.63 8.04 8.08
C ILE A 63 7.09 9.33 8.76
N LEU A 64 6.77 9.53 10.04
CA LEU A 64 7.21 10.69 10.82
C LEU A 64 8.74 10.83 10.79
N GLY A 65 9.46 9.73 10.96
CA GLY A 65 10.92 9.67 10.86
C GLY A 65 11.45 10.16 9.50
N LYS A 66 10.79 9.79 8.40
CA LYS A 66 11.14 10.28 7.04
C LYS A 66 10.85 11.77 6.88
N LEU A 67 9.69 12.24 7.36
CA LEU A 67 9.27 13.64 7.24
C LEU A 67 10.18 14.60 8.01
N ARG A 68 10.80 14.16 9.11
CA ARG A 68 11.74 14.96 9.91
C ARG A 68 12.82 15.65 9.07
N TRP A 69 13.34 14.96 8.05
CA TRP A 69 14.37 15.51 7.16
C TRP A 69 13.75 16.21 5.96
N MET A 70 12.68 15.65 5.40
CA MET A 70 12.05 16.17 4.19
C MET A 70 11.40 17.54 4.39
N VAL A 71 10.86 17.84 5.57
CA VAL A 71 10.30 19.17 5.89
C VAL A 71 11.33 20.30 5.74
N LYS A 72 12.62 20.01 5.97
CA LYS A 72 13.69 21.00 5.80
C LYS A 72 13.85 21.42 4.34
N GLU A 73 13.48 20.54 3.41
CA GLU A 73 13.54 20.76 1.97
C GLU A 73 12.18 21.25 1.42
N ASP A 74 11.08 20.76 1.99
CA ASP A 74 9.72 21.11 1.60
C ASP A 74 8.81 21.36 2.83
N ASN A 75 8.61 22.64 3.15
CA ASN A 75 7.79 23.06 4.28
C ASN A 75 6.29 22.75 4.10
N SER A 76 5.82 22.39 2.90
CA SER A 76 4.42 21.99 2.68
C SER A 76 4.05 20.69 3.39
N LEU A 77 5.05 19.90 3.81
CA LEU A 77 4.88 18.67 4.55
C LEU A 77 4.69 18.87 6.06
N GLU A 78 4.89 20.09 6.57
CA GLU A 78 4.81 20.39 8.00
C GLU A 78 3.44 20.09 8.63
N PRO A 79 2.29 20.46 8.02
CA PRO A 79 0.98 20.12 8.58
C PRO A 79 0.76 18.61 8.71
N ILE A 80 1.31 17.84 7.79
CA ILE A 80 1.22 16.37 7.79
C ILE A 80 2.08 15.81 8.92
N ARG A 81 3.28 16.36 9.13
CA ARG A 81 4.16 15.98 10.23
C ARG A 81 3.50 16.22 11.59
N GLN A 82 2.88 17.39 11.77
CA GLN A 82 2.18 17.74 13.01
C GLN A 82 0.99 16.80 13.24
N ARG A 83 0.23 16.51 12.19
CA ARG A 83 -0.89 15.56 12.31
C ARG A 83 -0.43 14.16 12.74
N LEU A 84 0.68 13.66 12.21
CA LEU A 84 1.23 12.37 12.64
C LEU A 84 1.65 12.38 14.11
N LEU A 85 2.29 13.46 14.59
CA LEU A 85 2.66 13.60 15.99
C LEU A 85 1.42 13.49 16.90
N GLU A 86 0.35 14.23 16.60
CA GLU A 86 -0.91 14.16 17.35
C GLU A 86 -1.50 12.74 17.40
N LEU A 87 -1.48 12.04 16.26
CA LEU A 87 -2.02 10.69 16.13
C LEU A 87 -1.21 9.67 16.94
N ILE A 88 0.12 9.78 16.89
CA ILE A 88 1.08 8.94 17.62
C ILE A 88 0.92 9.16 19.12
N GLU A 89 0.99 10.42 19.59
CA GLU A 89 0.85 10.77 21.01
C GLU A 89 -0.49 10.30 21.59
N LYS A 90 -1.58 10.47 20.84
CA LYS A 90 -2.91 10.00 21.24
C LYS A 90 -2.95 8.46 21.37
N TYR A 91 -2.31 7.74 20.46
CA TYR A 91 -2.27 6.28 20.50
C TYR A 91 -1.37 5.76 21.64
N GLU A 92 -0.19 6.36 21.83
CA GLU A 92 0.73 6.03 22.93
C GLU A 92 0.05 6.24 24.28
N ALA A 93 -0.54 7.42 24.51
CA ALA A 93 -1.23 7.71 25.77
C ALA A 93 -2.36 6.72 26.07
N LYS A 94 -3.07 6.27 25.04
CA LYS A 94 -4.20 5.33 25.17
C LYS A 94 -3.77 3.88 25.41
N ASN A 95 -2.76 3.39 24.71
CA ASN A 95 -2.41 1.96 24.69
C ASN A 95 -1.14 1.63 25.48
N TRP A 96 -0.22 2.60 25.64
CA TRP A 96 1.10 2.43 26.23
C TRP A 96 1.37 3.35 27.43
N GLY A 97 0.41 4.22 27.80
CA GLY A 97 0.58 5.21 28.86
C GLY A 97 0.62 4.65 30.29
N ASN A 98 0.11 3.42 30.52
CA ASN A 98 0.15 2.77 31.83
C ASN A 98 0.94 1.45 31.75
N GLU A 99 2.20 1.50 32.17
CA GLU A 99 3.12 0.35 32.14
C GLU A 99 2.58 -0.88 32.89
N SER A 100 1.79 -0.68 33.95
CA SER A 100 1.26 -1.77 34.77
C SER A 100 0.13 -2.56 34.11
N GLU A 101 -0.48 -2.02 33.05
CA GLU A 101 -1.58 -2.63 32.31
C GLU A 101 -1.11 -3.29 31.00
N ILE A 102 0.17 -3.16 30.64
CA ILE A 102 0.72 -3.74 29.42
C ILE A 102 0.73 -5.26 29.51
N THR A 103 0.08 -5.90 28.54
CA THR A 103 0.02 -7.37 28.44
C THR A 103 1.13 -7.93 27.57
N TYR A 104 1.47 -9.21 27.78
CA TYR A 104 2.43 -9.92 26.93
C TYR A 104 1.95 -10.01 25.48
N GLU A 105 0.65 -10.20 25.28
CA GLU A 105 0.03 -10.22 23.96
C GLU A 105 0.23 -8.91 23.21
N GLN A 106 0.07 -7.77 23.90
CA GLN A 106 0.29 -6.45 23.31
C GLN A 106 1.76 -6.25 22.88
N ILE A 107 2.72 -6.66 23.72
CA ILE A 107 4.15 -6.62 23.37
C ILE A 107 4.42 -7.46 22.11
N LYS A 108 3.84 -8.66 22.05
CA LYS A 108 4.00 -9.55 20.88
C LYS A 108 3.38 -8.96 19.61
N GLU A 109 2.26 -8.25 19.72
CA GLU A 109 1.67 -7.53 18.59
C GLU A 109 2.57 -6.39 18.10
N SER A 110 3.21 -5.67 19.03
CA SER A 110 4.20 -4.62 18.76
C SER A 110 5.43 -5.16 18.05
N ASP A 111 6.06 -6.21 18.60
CA ASP A 111 7.21 -6.87 17.97
C ASP A 111 6.91 -7.33 16.53
N LEU A 112 5.68 -7.80 16.28
CA LEU A 112 5.25 -8.21 14.94
C LEU A 112 5.04 -7.01 14.01
N ALA A 113 4.42 -5.94 14.49
CA ALA A 113 4.22 -4.72 13.73
C ALA A 113 5.57 -4.09 13.32
N GLU A 114 6.50 -3.99 14.26
CA GLU A 114 7.84 -3.45 14.05
C GLU A 114 8.59 -4.25 12.98
N LYS A 115 8.54 -5.59 13.07
CA LYS A 115 9.15 -6.49 12.07
C LYS A 115 8.63 -6.27 10.66
N ILE A 116 7.30 -6.12 10.51
CA ILE A 116 6.67 -5.87 9.22
C ILE A 116 7.15 -4.53 8.64
N VAL A 117 7.11 -3.47 9.44
CA VAL A 117 7.52 -2.12 9.02
C VAL A 117 9.02 -2.06 8.71
N ASN A 118 9.86 -2.74 9.49
CA ASN A 118 11.29 -2.85 9.23
C ASN A 118 11.59 -3.56 7.90
N ALA A 119 10.84 -4.62 7.57
CA ALA A 119 10.97 -5.29 6.27
C ALA A 119 10.57 -4.36 5.10
N GLU A 120 9.52 -3.55 5.27
CA GLU A 120 9.11 -2.53 4.30
C GLU A 120 10.18 -1.45 4.10
N ILE A 121 10.73 -0.93 5.19
CA ILE A 121 11.82 0.07 5.17
C ILE A 121 13.05 -0.50 4.47
N TYR A 122 13.45 -1.72 4.82
CA TYR A 122 14.58 -2.40 4.18
C TYR A 122 14.37 -2.55 2.68
N PHE A 123 13.18 -3.00 2.27
CA PHE A 123 12.85 -3.12 0.85
C PHE A 123 12.94 -1.78 0.10
N ILE A 124 12.34 -0.72 0.66
CA ILE A 124 12.36 0.63 0.07
C ILE A 124 13.80 1.13 -0.08
N GLN A 125 14.64 0.90 0.92
CA GLN A 125 16.04 1.30 0.90
C GLN A 125 16.82 0.54 -0.19
N LYS A 126 16.66 -0.78 -0.27
CA LYS A 126 17.30 -1.61 -1.31
C LYS A 126 16.88 -1.18 -2.72
N ARG A 127 15.58 -0.94 -2.93
CA ARG A 127 15.06 -0.42 -4.21
C ARG A 127 15.68 0.93 -4.57
N LYS A 128 15.72 1.86 -3.61
CA LYS A 128 16.32 3.19 -3.78
C LYS A 128 17.79 3.09 -4.18
N GLU A 129 18.54 2.19 -3.55
CA GLU A 129 19.95 1.93 -3.86
C GLU A 129 20.12 1.39 -5.28
N ARG A 130 19.34 0.39 -5.67
CA ARG A 130 19.35 -0.17 -7.03
C ARG A 130 19.05 0.86 -8.11
N ILE A 131 18.02 1.69 -7.90
CA ILE A 131 17.71 2.78 -8.83
C ILE A 131 18.87 3.78 -8.89
N LYS A 132 19.46 4.16 -7.74
CA LYS A 132 20.59 5.10 -7.71
C LYS A 132 21.85 4.54 -8.38
N GLU A 133 22.13 3.26 -8.21
CA GLU A 133 23.23 2.55 -8.87
C GLU A 133 23.07 2.63 -10.38
N LYS A 134 21.88 2.27 -10.91
CA LYS A 134 21.58 2.35 -12.33
C LYS A 134 21.58 3.75 -12.91
N LEU A 135 21.13 4.74 -12.13
CA LEU A 135 21.24 6.14 -12.55
C LEU A 135 22.70 6.55 -12.74
N LYS A 136 23.58 6.20 -11.79
CA LYS A 136 25.01 6.51 -11.88
C LYS A 136 25.67 5.83 -13.08
N GLU A 137 25.38 4.54 -13.31
CA GLU A 137 25.90 3.79 -14.47
C GLU A 137 25.55 4.46 -15.81
N ASN A 138 24.37 5.08 -15.89
CA ASN A 138 23.88 5.76 -17.09
C ASN A 138 24.21 7.27 -17.12
N GLY A 139 25.01 7.78 -16.17
CA GLY A 139 25.36 9.20 -16.10
C GLY A 139 24.17 10.12 -15.78
N MET A 140 23.10 9.58 -15.19
CA MET A 140 21.87 10.29 -14.87
C MET A 140 21.78 10.60 -13.38
N ASN A 141 21.00 11.62 -13.02
CA ASN A 141 20.65 11.90 -11.63
C ASN A 141 19.13 11.74 -11.40
N GLN A 142 18.71 11.85 -10.15
CA GLN A 142 17.30 11.72 -9.75
C GLN A 142 16.38 12.75 -10.40
N LYS A 143 16.86 13.97 -10.71
CA LYS A 143 16.06 14.99 -11.39
C LYS A 143 15.78 14.59 -12.85
N ASP A 144 16.74 13.94 -13.51
CA ASP A 144 16.56 13.47 -14.88
C ASP A 144 15.57 12.31 -14.95
N LEU A 145 15.65 11.37 -14.01
CA LEU A 145 14.62 10.34 -13.86
C LEU A 145 13.24 10.96 -13.61
N GLY A 146 13.16 11.95 -12.71
CA GLY A 146 11.91 12.69 -12.46
C GLY A 146 11.33 13.29 -13.74
N LYS A 147 12.14 13.92 -14.60
CA LYS A 147 11.70 14.45 -15.90
C LYS A 147 11.17 13.36 -16.83
N ILE A 148 11.83 12.20 -16.90
CA ILE A 148 11.39 11.06 -17.72
C ILE A 148 10.03 10.54 -17.25
N LEU A 149 9.85 10.43 -15.93
CA LEU A 149 8.60 9.97 -15.32
C LEU A 149 7.49 11.04 -15.30
N GLY A 150 7.80 12.28 -15.66
CA GLY A 150 6.84 13.39 -15.62
C GLY A 150 6.60 13.96 -14.21
N HIS A 151 7.52 13.72 -13.28
CA HIS A 151 7.42 14.11 -11.87
C HIS A 151 8.27 15.33 -11.50
N ARG A 152 7.78 16.10 -10.52
CA ARG A 152 8.54 17.21 -9.93
C ARG A 152 9.67 16.67 -9.03
N PRO A 153 10.78 17.42 -8.82
CA PRO A 153 11.89 16.96 -7.98
C PRO A 153 11.49 16.56 -6.55
N ASN A 154 10.64 17.34 -5.88
CA ASN A 154 10.17 17.05 -4.52
C ASN A 154 9.37 15.74 -4.49
N TYR A 155 8.41 15.60 -5.41
CA TYR A 155 7.61 14.39 -5.57
C TYR A 155 8.49 13.16 -5.84
N MET A 156 9.53 13.30 -6.67
CA MET A 156 10.49 12.23 -6.91
C MET A 156 11.24 11.83 -5.62
N SER A 157 11.57 12.78 -4.74
CA SER A 157 12.15 12.49 -3.43
C SER A 157 11.18 11.68 -2.55
N GLU A 158 9.90 12.05 -2.54
CA GLU A 158 8.84 11.32 -1.83
C GLU A 158 8.70 9.87 -2.32
N LEU A 159 8.77 9.65 -3.64
CA LEU A 159 8.75 8.31 -4.25
C LEU A 159 9.98 7.48 -3.88
N MET A 160 11.18 8.06 -4.02
CA MET A 160 12.44 7.36 -3.74
C MET A 160 12.58 6.98 -2.26
N ASN A 161 12.05 7.80 -1.34
CA ASN A 161 12.05 7.51 0.09
C ASN A 161 10.86 6.65 0.54
N GLY A 162 9.94 6.32 -0.39
CA GLY A 162 8.75 5.53 -0.12
C GLY A 162 7.82 6.18 0.91
N VAL A 163 7.73 7.51 0.90
CA VAL A 163 6.64 8.25 1.55
C VAL A 163 5.39 8.17 0.67
N ARG A 164 5.59 8.17 -0.65
CA ARG A 164 4.59 7.85 -1.65
C ARG A 164 4.99 6.61 -2.43
N PRO A 165 4.03 5.77 -2.86
CA PRO A 165 4.32 4.64 -3.73
C PRO A 165 4.57 5.11 -5.16
N PHE A 166 5.47 4.44 -5.87
CA PHE A 166 5.55 4.54 -7.33
C PHE A 166 4.25 4.03 -7.95
N SER A 167 3.79 4.67 -9.02
CA SER A 167 2.71 4.12 -9.83
C SER A 167 3.19 2.87 -10.57
N ARG A 168 2.24 2.08 -11.08
CA ARG A 168 2.57 0.93 -11.92
C ARG A 168 3.39 1.35 -13.14
N ASP A 169 3.02 2.46 -13.77
CA ASP A 169 3.69 2.93 -14.99
C ASP A 169 5.10 3.42 -14.67
N ASP A 170 5.32 4.08 -13.54
CA ASP A 170 6.67 4.43 -13.07
C ASP A 170 7.55 3.18 -12.94
N ILE A 171 7.03 2.13 -12.28
CA ILE A 171 7.76 0.87 -12.08
C ILE A 171 8.09 0.20 -13.42
N VAL A 172 7.14 0.18 -14.36
CA VAL A 172 7.36 -0.38 -15.70
C VAL A 172 8.42 0.42 -16.45
N ILE A 173 8.38 1.76 -16.40
CA ILE A 173 9.37 2.62 -17.05
C ILE A 173 10.76 2.38 -16.44
N ILE A 174 10.88 2.36 -15.11
CA ILE A 174 12.15 2.11 -14.41
C ILE A 174 12.72 0.73 -14.79
N HIS A 175 11.88 -0.31 -14.80
CA HIS A 175 12.26 -1.64 -15.25
C HIS A 175 12.80 -1.63 -16.68
N ARG A 176 12.08 -1.00 -17.62
CA ARG A 176 12.47 -0.97 -19.03
C ARG A 176 13.70 -0.10 -19.30
N LEU A 177 13.88 0.98 -18.54
CA LEU A 177 14.98 1.92 -18.73
C LEU A 177 16.31 1.36 -18.19
N PHE A 178 16.26 0.65 -17.07
CA PHE A 178 17.46 0.24 -16.33
C PHE A 178 17.68 -1.27 -16.23
N ASP A 179 16.77 -2.07 -16.81
CA ASP A 179 16.79 -3.54 -16.74
C ASP A 179 16.87 -4.07 -15.30
N ILE A 180 16.15 -3.41 -14.38
CA ILE A 180 16.04 -3.84 -12.98
C ILE A 180 14.92 -4.86 -12.87
N ASP A 181 15.17 -5.99 -12.22
CA ASP A 181 14.15 -7.02 -11.99
C ASP A 181 12.96 -6.48 -11.17
N PHE A 182 11.74 -6.90 -11.51
CA PHE A 182 10.54 -6.44 -10.81
C PHE A 182 10.55 -6.79 -9.31
N ASN A 183 11.21 -7.87 -8.89
CA ASN A 183 11.33 -8.23 -7.47
C ASN A 183 12.18 -7.24 -6.67
N ASP A 184 13.01 -6.43 -7.33
CA ASP A 184 13.75 -5.33 -6.68
C ASP A 184 12.97 -4.00 -6.71
N LEU A 185 11.87 -3.92 -7.46
CA LEU A 185 11.06 -2.71 -7.62
C LEU A 185 9.70 -2.77 -6.88
N ILE A 186 9.13 -3.97 -6.81
CA ILE A 186 7.84 -4.26 -6.19
C ILE A 186 8.06 -5.14 -4.95
N PRO A 187 7.48 -4.79 -3.79
CA PRO A 187 7.58 -5.62 -2.60
C PRO A 187 7.04 -7.04 -2.88
N PRO A 188 7.78 -8.10 -2.56
CA PRO A 188 7.35 -9.47 -2.83
C PRO A 188 6.31 -10.00 -1.82
N PHE A 189 6.01 -9.26 -0.77
CA PHE A 189 5.08 -9.64 0.30
C PHE A 189 3.72 -8.95 0.17
N LEU A 190 2.67 -9.63 0.66
CA LEU A 190 1.30 -9.13 0.66
C LEU A 190 0.93 -8.52 2.02
N LYS A 191 0.17 -7.42 1.98
CA LYS A 191 -0.42 -6.83 3.20
C LYS A 191 -1.31 -7.85 3.94
N LYS A 192 -1.34 -7.73 5.27
CA LYS A 192 -2.06 -8.65 6.15
C LYS A 192 -3.56 -8.73 5.83
N GLU A 193 -4.21 -7.60 5.49
CA GLU A 193 -5.64 -7.62 5.15
C GLU A 193 -5.90 -8.41 3.86
N VAL A 194 -5.05 -8.23 2.85
CA VAL A 194 -5.13 -8.93 1.57
C VAL A 194 -4.92 -10.43 1.79
N THR A 195 -3.89 -10.78 2.54
CA THR A 195 -3.59 -12.16 2.92
C THR A 195 -4.75 -12.82 3.66
N ASN A 196 -5.36 -12.13 4.64
CA ASN A 196 -6.50 -12.62 5.40
C ASN A 196 -7.73 -12.82 4.50
N HIS A 197 -7.99 -11.88 3.60
CA HIS A 197 -9.07 -12.01 2.64
C HIS A 197 -8.88 -13.21 1.70
N ILE A 198 -7.66 -13.42 1.20
CA ILE A 198 -7.34 -14.56 0.34
C ILE A 198 -7.50 -15.87 1.10
N LYS A 199 -6.96 -15.99 2.32
CA LYS A 199 -7.10 -17.18 3.17
C LYS A 199 -8.57 -17.53 3.43
N MET A 200 -9.37 -16.53 3.83
CA MET A 200 -10.81 -16.70 4.06
C MET A 200 -11.55 -17.15 2.79
N THR A 201 -11.21 -16.58 1.63
CA THR A 201 -11.88 -16.88 0.37
C THR A 201 -11.50 -18.26 -0.14
N LEU A 202 -10.21 -18.62 -0.10
CA LEU A 202 -9.72 -19.95 -0.49
C LEU A 202 -10.32 -21.04 0.40
N GLY A 203 -10.49 -20.80 1.71
CA GLY A 203 -11.16 -21.75 2.61
C GLY A 203 -12.62 -22.03 2.26
N LYS A 204 -13.29 -21.12 1.54
CA LYS A 204 -14.69 -21.28 1.08
C LYS A 204 -14.79 -21.96 -0.29
N LEU A 205 -13.68 -22.07 -1.03
CA LEU A 205 -13.67 -22.64 -2.37
C LEU A 205 -13.46 -24.16 -2.31
N LYS A 206 -14.51 -24.93 -2.64
CA LYS A 206 -14.52 -26.40 -2.56
C LYS A 206 -13.46 -27.12 -3.40
N ASN A 207 -12.88 -26.48 -4.43
CA ASN A 207 -11.95 -27.09 -5.39
C ASN A 207 -10.74 -26.18 -5.75
N ALA A 208 -10.24 -25.38 -4.81
CA ALA A 208 -9.11 -24.51 -5.09
C ALA A 208 -7.79 -25.30 -5.17
N LYS A 209 -7.24 -25.46 -6.39
CA LYS A 209 -5.85 -25.91 -6.62
C LYS A 209 -4.83 -24.81 -6.33
N ALA A 210 -5.25 -23.54 -6.42
CA ALA A 210 -4.40 -22.39 -6.14
C ALA A 210 -4.22 -22.21 -4.63
N ARG A 211 -2.97 -21.99 -4.20
CA ARG A 211 -2.58 -21.71 -2.81
C ARG A 211 -1.53 -20.62 -2.79
N LEU A 212 -1.59 -19.73 -1.80
CA LEU A 212 -0.48 -18.82 -1.52
C LEU A 212 0.71 -19.62 -1.02
N LYS A 213 1.92 -19.31 -1.53
CA LYS A 213 3.13 -19.91 -0.99
C LYS A 213 3.47 -19.20 0.32
N TYR A 214 4.17 -19.90 1.21
CA TYR A 214 4.56 -19.36 2.51
C TYR A 214 5.33 -18.04 2.38
N LYS A 215 6.24 -17.98 1.39
CA LYS A 215 7.02 -16.78 1.04
C LYS A 215 6.19 -15.55 0.60
N ASP A 216 4.93 -15.73 0.22
CA ASP A 216 4.04 -14.63 -0.21
C ASP A 216 3.25 -14.06 1.00
N LEU A 217 3.32 -14.72 2.16
CA LEU A 217 2.49 -14.49 3.34
C LEU A 217 3.21 -13.76 4.48
N GLU A 218 4.55 -13.72 4.43
CA GLU A 218 5.36 -13.09 5.46
C GLU A 218 6.05 -11.86 4.87
N ALA A 219 5.76 -10.69 5.44
CA ALA A 219 6.81 -9.69 5.58
C ALA A 219 7.65 -10.21 6.75
N VAL A 220 8.87 -10.67 6.45
CA VAL A 220 9.84 -11.42 7.28
C VAL A 220 9.85 -12.92 7.01
#